data_AF-A0A1U8J0R0-F1
#
_entry.id   AF-A0A1U8J0R0-F1
#
_cell.length_a   1.000
_cell.length_b   1.000
_cell.length_c   1.000
_cell.angle_alpha   90.00
_cell.angle_beta   90.00
_cell.angle_gamma   90.00
#
_symmetry.space_group_name_H-M   'P 1'
#
loop_
_entity.id
_entity.type
_entity.pdbx_description
1 polymer ?
#
loop_
_entity_poly.entity_id
_entity_poly.type
_entity_poly.pdbx_seq_one_letter_code
_entity_poly.pdbx_strand_id
1 'polypeptide(L)'
;MVIAVIGPSSRGAVASELAKHLHFHLIDEDDIIPTSQHSLPSSSAAAVAESKTLNSFFELVIQIAKTIRLNQGLIISTKLSHSSLIDDLKQLAGTADERLVIVQCIEAQDASYRYQFEGVQVFTVDPKRFDANNLLAEMSSKVAKRNSTHLHALSLYNNYQPFTESGKGLKCKRCLELISGPMYQCMECNEYIFHKSCAEDPCDLKLVRQSCPKNLRASKEPPGYELPPEKQKKCETCELNKKDFSVSCRDCIFKTNMEGKFLPLIINHGSHSHPLNLLMMPPSYDYKFECCGCGELGKSISYRCYDCNFNLHVGCVLLEHTAKSIRHDHKLTLVYDSLEVTYWDKNSCEFCNNERKPEQWFYYCSTCEIAAHIGCCAADQSQ
;
A
#
# COMPACT_ATOMS: atom_id res chain seq x y z
N MET A 1 -11.93 13.25 -8.40
CA MET A 1 -12.54 11.91 -8.33
C MET A 1 -13.38 11.72 -9.59
N VAL A 2 -13.24 10.57 -10.24
CA VAL A 2 -13.98 10.14 -11.42
C VAL A 2 -14.87 8.97 -10.99
N ILE A 3 -16.17 9.06 -11.25
CA ILE A 3 -17.14 7.98 -11.07
C ILE A 3 -17.60 7.51 -12.44
N ALA A 4 -17.30 6.28 -12.82
CA ALA A 4 -17.83 5.66 -14.03
C ALA A 4 -19.08 4.84 -13.67
N VAL A 5 -20.24 5.22 -14.20
CA VAL A 5 -21.50 4.49 -14.06
C VAL A 5 -21.72 3.68 -15.33
N ILE A 6 -21.71 2.35 -15.20
CA ILE A 6 -21.74 1.42 -16.33
C ILE A 6 -22.91 0.45 -16.21
N GLY A 7 -23.52 0.06 -17.33
CA GLY A 7 -24.61 -0.91 -17.35
C GLY A 7 -25.61 -0.68 -18.48
N PRO A 8 -26.85 -1.19 -18.35
CA PRO A 8 -27.89 -1.04 -19.37
C PRO A 8 -28.47 0.39 -19.43
N SER A 9 -29.52 0.61 -20.22
CA SER A 9 -30.13 1.92 -20.47
C SER A 9 -30.60 2.66 -19.19
N SER A 10 -30.81 1.95 -18.09
CA SER A 10 -31.23 2.51 -16.79
C SER A 10 -30.10 3.23 -16.01
N ARG A 11 -28.84 3.17 -16.49
CA ARG A 11 -27.66 3.78 -15.84
C ARG A 11 -27.68 5.31 -15.78
N GLY A 12 -28.27 5.98 -16.77
CA GLY A 12 -28.30 7.45 -16.84
C GLY A 12 -29.07 8.09 -15.68
N ALA A 13 -30.11 7.41 -15.19
CA ALA A 13 -30.85 7.83 -14.00
C ALA A 13 -29.98 7.78 -12.73
N VAL A 14 -29.22 6.70 -12.55
CA VAL A 14 -28.27 6.54 -11.43
C VAL A 14 -27.18 7.61 -11.49
N ALA A 15 -26.61 7.84 -12.66
CA ALA A 15 -25.56 8.85 -12.86
C ALA A 15 -26.08 10.27 -12.60
N SER A 16 -27.28 10.59 -13.07
CA SER A 16 -27.96 11.87 -12.83
C SER A 16 -28.24 12.10 -11.34
N GLU A 17 -28.69 11.08 -10.62
CA GLU A 17 -28.95 11.19 -9.19
C GLU A 17 -27.66 11.41 -8.39
N LEU A 18 -26.58 10.69 -8.73
CA LEU A 18 -25.26 10.89 -8.13
C LEU A 18 -24.69 12.28 -8.41
N ALA A 19 -24.80 12.77 -9.65
CA ALA A 19 -24.30 14.09 -10.03
C ALA A 19 -24.96 15.20 -9.22
N LYS A 20 -26.28 15.09 -8.97
CA LYS A 20 -27.03 16.02 -8.15
C LYS A 20 -26.57 16.04 -6.69
N HIS A 21 -26.34 14.88 -6.09
CA HIS A 21 -25.94 14.76 -4.68
C HIS A 21 -24.48 15.17 -4.44
N LEU A 22 -23.59 14.86 -5.38
CA LEU A 22 -22.16 15.14 -5.26
C LEU A 22 -21.76 16.51 -5.82
N HIS A 23 -22.67 17.20 -6.53
CA HIS A 23 -22.38 18.40 -7.30
C HIS A 23 -21.23 18.19 -8.30
N PHE A 24 -21.19 17.01 -8.94
CA PHE A 24 -20.19 16.65 -9.93
C PHE A 24 -20.69 16.94 -11.34
N HIS A 25 -19.76 17.18 -12.27
CA HIS A 25 -20.10 17.24 -13.69
C HIS A 25 -20.49 15.86 -14.18
N LEU A 26 -21.54 15.79 -15.00
CA LEU A 26 -22.00 14.54 -15.63
C LEU A 26 -21.74 14.62 -17.13
N ILE A 27 -21.12 13.57 -17.67
CA ILE A 27 -21.11 13.25 -19.09
C ILE A 27 -21.91 11.96 -19.25
N ASP A 28 -23.06 12.03 -19.89
CA ASP A 28 -23.83 10.85 -20.27
C ASP A 28 -23.60 10.53 -21.74
N GLU A 29 -23.13 9.31 -22.03
CA GLU A 29 -22.93 8.84 -23.40
C GLU A 29 -24.24 8.90 -24.20
N ASP A 30 -25.39 8.62 -23.56
CA ASP A 30 -26.69 8.66 -24.26
C ASP A 30 -27.10 10.08 -24.69
N ASP A 31 -26.53 11.14 -24.08
CA ASP A 31 -26.73 12.54 -24.49
C ASP A 31 -25.87 12.95 -25.70
N ILE A 32 -24.82 12.16 -26.00
CA ILE A 32 -23.86 12.42 -27.08
C ILE A 32 -24.24 11.65 -28.36
N ILE A 33 -25.05 10.60 -28.24
CA ILE A 33 -25.51 9.79 -29.39
C ILE A 33 -26.61 10.57 -30.15
N PRO A 34 -26.47 10.80 -31.47
CA PRO A 34 -27.52 11.44 -32.26
C PRO A 34 -28.81 10.61 -32.25
N THR A 35 -29.96 11.27 -32.11
CA THR A 35 -31.32 10.68 -32.02
C THR A 35 -31.76 9.92 -33.28
N SER A 36 -30.89 9.68 -34.27
CA SER A 36 -31.20 9.15 -35.60
C SER A 36 -30.92 7.66 -35.81
N GLN A 37 -30.51 6.89 -34.78
CA GLN A 37 -30.27 5.44 -34.91
C GLN A 37 -31.48 4.54 -34.60
N HIS A 38 -32.65 5.10 -34.27
CA HIS A 38 -33.85 4.30 -33.97
C HIS A 38 -34.53 3.64 -35.20
N SER A 39 -33.95 3.75 -36.40
CA SER A 39 -34.53 3.15 -37.60
C SER A 39 -33.46 2.69 -38.59
N LEU A 40 -32.95 1.46 -38.42
CA LEU A 40 -32.41 0.65 -39.52
C LEU A 40 -32.52 -0.86 -39.19
N PRO A 41 -32.75 -1.74 -40.19
CA PRO A 41 -33.21 -3.11 -39.96
C PRO A 41 -32.07 -4.09 -39.66
N SER A 42 -32.43 -5.10 -38.87
CA SER A 42 -31.62 -6.22 -38.39
C SER A 42 -30.96 -7.03 -39.51
N SER A 43 -29.66 -6.83 -39.73
CA SER A 43 -28.78 -7.79 -40.42
C SER A 43 -27.41 -7.85 -39.72
N SER A 44 -26.70 -8.98 -39.83
CA SER A 44 -25.43 -9.23 -39.12
C SER A 44 -24.29 -8.27 -39.48
N ALA A 45 -24.36 -7.57 -40.61
CA ALA A 45 -23.43 -6.50 -40.96
C ALA A 45 -23.67 -5.20 -40.15
N ALA A 46 -24.90 -4.99 -39.66
CA ALA A 46 -25.26 -3.84 -38.83
C ALA A 46 -24.62 -3.93 -37.43
N ALA A 47 -24.52 -5.12 -36.84
CA ALA A 47 -23.91 -5.30 -35.51
C ALA A 47 -22.40 -4.96 -35.48
N VAL A 48 -21.68 -5.26 -36.58
CA VAL A 48 -20.25 -4.92 -36.71
C VAL A 48 -20.06 -3.41 -36.97
N ALA A 49 -21.00 -2.78 -37.69
CA ALA A 49 -21.03 -1.34 -37.88
C ALA A 49 -21.39 -0.60 -36.58
N GLU A 50 -22.38 -1.10 -35.83
CA GLU A 50 -22.79 -0.60 -34.51
C GLU A 50 -21.64 -0.63 -33.50
N SER A 51 -20.88 -1.74 -33.42
CA SER A 51 -19.69 -1.87 -32.57
C SER A 51 -18.61 -0.83 -32.90
N LYS A 52 -18.36 -0.56 -34.19
CA LYS A 52 -17.37 0.47 -34.60
C LYS A 52 -17.85 1.89 -34.31
N THR A 53 -19.15 2.18 -34.44
CA THR A 53 -19.71 3.48 -34.09
C THR A 53 -19.77 3.72 -32.58
N LEU A 54 -20.12 2.71 -31.76
CA LEU A 54 -20.12 2.81 -30.29
C LEU A 54 -18.71 3.13 -29.75
N ASN A 55 -17.69 2.48 -30.31
CA ASN A 55 -16.29 2.76 -29.96
C ASN A 55 -15.87 4.22 -30.25
N SER A 56 -16.46 4.87 -31.26
CA SER A 56 -16.18 6.28 -31.54
C SER A 56 -16.82 7.24 -30.53
N PHE A 57 -17.94 6.86 -29.89
CA PHE A 57 -18.63 7.71 -28.92
C PHE A 57 -17.93 7.68 -27.56
N PHE A 58 -17.44 6.52 -27.11
CA PHE A 58 -16.66 6.43 -25.87
C PHE A 58 -15.35 7.23 -25.95
N GLU A 59 -14.62 7.14 -27.06
CA GLU A 59 -13.43 7.97 -27.30
C GLU A 59 -13.76 9.46 -27.20
N LEU A 60 -14.89 9.89 -27.79
CA LEU A 60 -15.37 11.27 -27.68
C LEU A 60 -15.70 11.67 -26.24
N VAL A 61 -16.34 10.80 -25.46
CA VAL A 61 -16.61 10.99 -24.02
C VAL A 61 -15.31 11.21 -23.24
N ILE A 62 -14.27 10.41 -23.50
CA ILE A 62 -12.96 10.56 -22.85
C ILE A 62 -12.25 11.85 -23.27
N GLN A 63 -12.35 12.25 -24.54
CA GLN A 63 -11.80 13.52 -25.01
C GLN A 63 -12.50 14.71 -24.34
N ILE A 64 -13.84 14.69 -24.25
CA ILE A 64 -14.62 15.70 -23.53
C ILE A 64 -14.18 15.72 -22.06
N ALA A 65 -14.09 14.57 -21.42
CA ALA A 65 -13.67 14.44 -20.02
C ALA A 65 -12.27 15.04 -19.76
N LYS A 66 -11.32 14.85 -20.68
CA LYS A 66 -9.97 15.43 -20.61
C LYS A 66 -9.96 16.96 -20.67
N THR A 67 -10.97 17.59 -21.27
CA THR A 67 -11.09 19.06 -21.34
C THR A 67 -11.69 19.70 -20.08
N ILE A 68 -12.36 18.92 -19.24
CA ILE A 68 -12.93 19.39 -17.98
C ILE A 68 -11.82 19.48 -16.93
N ARG A 69 -11.62 20.67 -16.34
CA ARG A 69 -10.63 20.84 -15.25
C ARG A 69 -11.05 20.01 -14.03
N LEU A 70 -10.31 18.94 -13.72
CA LEU A 70 -10.57 17.95 -12.66
C LEU A 70 -10.52 18.47 -11.21
N ASN A 71 -10.51 19.79 -10.97
CA ASN A 71 -10.66 20.34 -9.62
C ASN A 71 -12.10 20.22 -9.09
N GLN A 72 -13.04 19.85 -9.94
CA GLN A 72 -14.41 19.45 -9.59
C GLN A 72 -14.60 17.99 -10.02
N GLY A 73 -15.28 17.19 -9.21
CA GLY A 73 -15.45 15.76 -9.51
C GLY A 73 -16.25 15.51 -10.80
N LEU A 74 -16.02 14.36 -11.42
CA LEU A 74 -16.57 14.00 -12.72
C LEU A 74 -17.32 12.66 -12.62
N ILE A 75 -18.48 12.58 -13.25
CA ILE A 75 -19.27 11.36 -13.44
C ILE A 75 -19.38 11.09 -14.94
N ILE A 76 -19.11 9.87 -15.34
CA ILE A 76 -19.22 9.39 -16.71
C ILE A 76 -20.23 8.25 -16.73
N SER A 77 -21.33 8.40 -17.46
CA SER A 77 -22.30 7.33 -17.73
C SER A 77 -22.00 6.74 -19.11
N THR A 78 -21.70 5.45 -19.18
CA THR A 78 -21.32 4.79 -20.44
C THR A 78 -21.76 3.33 -20.52
N LYS A 79 -22.07 2.85 -21.73
CA LYS A 79 -22.29 1.43 -22.01
C LYS A 79 -20.95 0.71 -21.98
N LEU A 80 -20.98 -0.56 -21.61
CA LEU A 80 -19.76 -1.34 -21.52
C LEU A 80 -19.31 -1.77 -22.93
N SER A 81 -18.40 -1.00 -23.50
CA SER A 81 -17.76 -1.31 -24.78
C SER A 81 -16.26 -1.47 -24.55
N HIS A 82 -15.80 -2.72 -24.57
CA HIS A 82 -14.40 -3.17 -24.57
C HIS A 82 -13.62 -3.26 -23.24
N SER A 83 -12.59 -4.11 -23.32
CA SER A 83 -11.64 -4.44 -22.26
C SER A 83 -10.63 -3.34 -21.94
N SER A 84 -10.45 -2.33 -22.80
CA SER A 84 -9.51 -1.21 -22.62
C SER A 84 -10.09 -0.01 -21.83
N LEU A 85 -11.41 0.01 -21.61
CA LEU A 85 -12.15 1.08 -20.93
C LEU A 85 -11.54 1.50 -19.58
N ILE A 86 -11.08 0.52 -18.81
CA ILE A 86 -10.55 0.72 -17.46
C ILE A 86 -9.24 1.49 -17.50
N ASP A 87 -8.38 1.19 -18.47
CA ASP A 87 -7.06 1.81 -18.58
C ASP A 87 -7.20 3.29 -18.95
N ASP A 88 -8.16 3.63 -19.83
CA ASP A 88 -8.49 5.01 -20.19
C ASP A 88 -9.10 5.78 -19.00
N LEU A 89 -9.99 5.13 -18.23
CA LEU A 89 -10.56 5.72 -17.02
C LEU A 89 -9.51 5.91 -15.92
N LYS A 90 -8.56 4.98 -15.77
CA LYS A 90 -7.41 5.12 -14.86
C LYS A 90 -6.52 6.28 -15.30
N GLN A 91 -6.21 6.39 -16.59
CA GLN A 91 -5.44 7.50 -17.13
C GLN A 91 -6.14 8.84 -16.85
N LEU A 92 -7.47 8.90 -17.02
CA LEU A 92 -8.27 10.09 -16.74
C LEU A 92 -8.31 10.45 -15.24
N ALA A 93 -8.38 9.45 -14.36
CA ALA A 93 -8.34 9.65 -12.91
C ALA A 93 -6.95 10.06 -12.38
N GLY A 94 -5.89 9.80 -13.15
CA GLY A 94 -4.49 10.05 -12.81
C GLY A 94 -3.81 8.85 -12.13
N THR A 95 -2.53 8.97 -11.77
CA THR A 95 -1.69 7.87 -11.27
C THR A 95 -2.04 7.36 -9.87
N ALA A 96 -3.11 7.86 -9.25
CA ALA A 96 -3.61 7.38 -7.96
C ALA A 96 -4.89 6.57 -8.19
N ASP A 97 -4.82 5.25 -7.97
CA ASP A 97 -5.94 4.30 -8.09
C ASP A 97 -7.17 4.67 -7.22
N GLU A 98 -7.01 5.62 -6.29
CA GLU A 98 -8.04 6.14 -5.39
C GLU A 98 -8.97 7.17 -6.02
N ARG A 99 -8.65 7.66 -7.22
CA ARG A 99 -9.44 8.68 -7.91
C ARG A 99 -10.51 8.11 -8.83
N LEU A 100 -10.58 6.79 -9.02
CA LEU A 100 -11.57 6.12 -9.88
C LEU A 100 -12.52 5.21 -9.08
N VAL A 101 -13.82 5.43 -9.24
CA VAL A 101 -14.88 4.56 -8.72
C VAL A 101 -15.75 4.08 -9.88
N ILE A 102 -16.11 2.81 -9.86
CA ILE A 102 -17.00 2.18 -10.84
C ILE A 102 -18.31 1.78 -10.15
N VAL A 103 -19.44 2.20 -10.72
CA VAL A 103 -20.79 1.84 -10.30
C VAL A 103 -21.42 1.00 -11.41
N GLN A 104 -21.59 -0.30 -11.17
CA GLN A 104 -22.25 -1.24 -12.08
C GLN A 104 -23.74 -1.28 -11.81
N CYS A 105 -24.53 -0.83 -12.77
CA CYS A 105 -25.97 -0.98 -12.80
C CYS A 105 -26.31 -2.38 -13.29
N ILE A 106 -26.87 -3.22 -12.42
CA ILE A 106 -27.31 -4.58 -12.75
C ILE A 106 -28.78 -4.72 -12.40
N GLU A 107 -29.60 -5.05 -13.39
CA GLU A 107 -31.02 -5.34 -13.16
C GLU A 107 -31.18 -6.76 -12.61
N ALA A 108 -32.07 -6.97 -11.65
CA ALA A 108 -32.21 -8.22 -10.87
C ALA A 108 -32.48 -9.51 -11.68
N GLN A 109 -32.72 -9.40 -12.99
CA GLN A 109 -33.01 -10.53 -13.89
C GLN A 109 -31.94 -10.75 -14.96
N ASP A 110 -30.87 -9.94 -15.00
CA ASP A 110 -29.83 -10.04 -16.01
C ASP A 110 -28.41 -9.93 -15.40
N ALA A 111 -27.79 -11.08 -15.17
CA ALA A 111 -26.45 -11.18 -14.59
C ALA A 111 -25.32 -10.97 -15.63
N SER A 112 -25.64 -10.70 -16.89
CA SER A 112 -24.64 -10.56 -17.97
C SER A 112 -23.71 -9.35 -17.79
N TYR A 113 -24.08 -8.38 -16.96
CA TYR A 113 -23.35 -7.11 -16.75
C TYR A 113 -22.44 -7.07 -15.52
N ARG A 114 -22.10 -8.22 -14.91
CA ARG A 114 -21.24 -8.24 -13.71
C ARG A 114 -19.77 -8.39 -14.08
N TYR A 115 -19.05 -7.28 -14.11
CA TYR A 115 -17.63 -7.25 -14.45
C TYR A 115 -16.75 -7.21 -13.20
N GLN A 116 -15.57 -7.82 -13.26
CA GLN A 116 -14.56 -7.71 -12.22
C GLN A 116 -13.45 -6.80 -12.71
N PHE A 117 -13.12 -5.77 -11.93
CA PHE A 117 -12.07 -4.81 -12.25
C PHE A 117 -11.02 -4.86 -11.15
N GLU A 118 -9.79 -5.24 -11.52
CA GLU A 118 -8.67 -5.29 -10.57
C GLU A 118 -8.14 -3.88 -10.26
N GLY A 119 -7.90 -3.62 -8.97
CA GLY A 119 -7.31 -2.36 -8.50
C GLY A 119 -8.25 -1.15 -8.48
N VAL A 120 -9.54 -1.30 -8.78
CA VAL A 120 -10.52 -0.18 -8.82
C VAL A 120 -11.68 -0.45 -7.86
N GLN A 121 -12.25 0.62 -7.28
CA GLN A 121 -13.44 0.47 -6.44
C GLN A 121 -14.66 0.16 -7.31
N VAL A 122 -15.35 -0.95 -7.04
CA VAL A 122 -16.55 -1.38 -7.78
C VAL A 122 -17.73 -1.52 -6.83
N PHE A 123 -18.83 -0.86 -7.17
CA PHE A 123 -20.11 -0.95 -6.49
C PHE A 123 -21.14 -1.51 -7.46
N THR A 124 -22.03 -2.37 -6.98
CA THR A 124 -23.12 -2.91 -7.79
C THR A 124 -24.42 -2.37 -7.24
N VAL A 125 -25.24 -1.77 -8.09
CA VAL A 125 -26.51 -1.17 -7.72
C VAL A 125 -27.63 -1.69 -8.62
N ASP A 126 -28.83 -1.83 -8.04
CA ASP A 126 -30.06 -2.02 -8.79
C ASP A 126 -30.63 -0.63 -9.13
N PRO A 127 -30.67 -0.24 -10.41
CA PRO A 127 -31.17 1.08 -10.81
C PRO A 127 -32.59 1.37 -10.35
N LYS A 128 -33.44 0.34 -10.16
CA LYS A 128 -34.85 0.51 -9.75
C LYS A 128 -35.02 0.80 -8.26
N ARG A 129 -33.99 0.51 -7.46
CA ARG A 129 -33.98 0.70 -6.00
C ARG A 129 -32.81 1.58 -5.56
N PHE A 130 -32.24 2.32 -6.50
CA PHE A 130 -31.07 3.15 -6.25
C PHE A 130 -31.44 4.30 -5.31
N ASP A 131 -30.54 4.57 -4.36
CA ASP A 131 -30.60 5.71 -3.47
C ASP A 131 -29.15 6.20 -3.30
N ALA A 132 -28.91 7.44 -3.73
CA ALA A 132 -27.57 8.01 -3.70
C ALA A 132 -26.98 8.09 -2.28
N ASN A 133 -27.78 8.38 -1.25
CA ASN A 133 -27.28 8.49 0.13
C ASN A 133 -26.83 7.13 0.67
N ASN A 134 -27.57 6.07 0.37
CA ASN A 134 -27.18 4.70 0.72
C ASN A 134 -25.88 4.29 0.02
N LEU A 135 -25.74 4.59 -1.28
CA LEU A 135 -24.49 4.32 -2.00
C LEU A 135 -23.34 5.17 -1.45
N LEU A 136 -23.56 6.46 -1.15
CA LEU A 136 -22.52 7.32 -0.58
C LEU A 136 -22.11 6.89 0.83
N ALA A 137 -23.05 6.43 1.65
CA ALA A 137 -22.77 5.80 2.94
C ALA A 137 -22.01 4.48 2.75
N GLU A 138 -22.37 3.68 1.74
CA GLU A 138 -21.63 2.46 1.39
C GLU A 138 -20.21 2.79 0.89
N MET A 139 -20.05 3.79 0.02
CA MET A 139 -18.78 4.30 -0.47
C MET A 139 -17.92 4.78 0.69
N SER A 140 -18.47 5.59 1.58
CA SER A 140 -17.77 6.06 2.79
C SER A 140 -17.41 4.90 3.72
N SER A 141 -18.30 3.91 3.87
CA SER A 141 -18.05 2.73 4.70
C SER A 141 -17.04 1.76 4.07
N LYS A 142 -16.99 1.64 2.74
CA LYS A 142 -16.04 0.81 1.99
C LYS A 142 -14.70 1.52 1.84
N VAL A 143 -14.67 2.85 1.76
CA VAL A 143 -13.45 3.67 1.89
C VAL A 143 -12.89 3.51 3.30
N ALA A 144 -13.73 3.57 4.35
CA ALA A 144 -13.33 3.27 5.71
C ALA A 144 -12.93 1.80 5.95
N LYS A 145 -13.53 0.84 5.22
CA LYS A 145 -13.24 -0.62 5.30
C LYS A 145 -12.20 -1.14 4.32
N ARG A 146 -11.69 -0.32 3.38
CA ARG A 146 -10.58 -0.67 2.46
C ARG A 146 -9.32 0.15 2.69
N ASN A 147 -9.43 1.30 3.36
CA ASN A 147 -8.26 1.96 3.94
C ASN A 147 -7.80 1.28 5.24
N SER A 148 -8.43 0.16 5.64
CA SER A 148 -7.86 -0.80 6.58
C SER A 148 -6.78 -1.64 5.92
N THR A 149 -5.85 -1.00 5.23
CA THR A 149 -4.54 -1.56 5.01
C THR A 149 -3.56 -0.47 5.35
N HIS A 150 -3.07 -0.45 6.58
CA HIS A 150 -2.13 0.59 6.99
C HIS A 150 -0.76 0.35 6.31
N LEU A 151 -0.65 0.79 5.06
CA LEU A 151 0.56 0.89 4.24
C LEU A 151 1.07 2.31 4.10
N HIS A 152 0.46 3.21 4.84
CA HIS A 152 0.71 4.63 4.73
C HIS A 152 1.82 5.02 5.69
N ALA A 153 2.57 6.05 5.32
CA ALA A 153 3.63 6.56 6.16
C ALA A 153 3.04 7.11 7.48
N LEU A 154 3.60 6.68 8.61
CA LEU A 154 3.42 7.34 9.88
C LEU A 154 4.37 8.54 9.95
N SER A 155 3.80 9.73 10.00
CA SER A 155 4.55 10.98 10.13
C SER A 155 4.63 11.41 11.59
N LEU A 156 5.80 11.95 11.98
CA LEU A 156 6.02 12.46 13.34
C LEU A 156 5.42 13.86 13.48
N TYR A 157 4.57 14.02 14.49
CA TYR A 157 4.00 15.30 14.89
C TYR A 157 4.48 15.66 16.29
N ASN A 158 5.24 16.76 16.38
CA ASN A 158 5.73 17.30 17.65
C ASN A 158 4.75 18.28 18.29
N ASN A 159 3.86 18.88 17.49
CA ASN A 159 2.95 19.93 17.95
C ASN A 159 1.62 19.30 18.34
N TYR A 160 1.28 19.43 19.62
CA TYR A 160 0.15 18.79 20.27
C TYR A 160 -1.09 19.69 20.25
N GLN A 161 -2.16 19.25 19.58
CA GLN A 161 -3.52 19.69 19.89
C GLN A 161 -4.37 18.45 20.21
N PRO A 162 -4.82 18.28 21.47
CA PRO A 162 -5.45 17.03 21.93
C PRO A 162 -6.79 16.69 21.30
N PHE A 163 -7.43 17.64 20.62
CA PHE A 163 -8.85 17.58 20.30
C PHE A 163 -9.08 17.59 18.79
N THR A 164 -9.95 16.70 18.33
CA THR A 164 -10.61 16.83 17.03
C THR A 164 -11.54 18.05 17.04
N GLU A 165 -11.99 18.50 15.86
CA GLU A 165 -13.04 19.55 15.75
C GLU A 165 -14.32 19.20 16.53
N SER A 166 -14.54 17.91 16.82
CA SER A 166 -15.63 17.37 17.64
C SER A 166 -15.37 17.33 19.16
N GLY A 167 -14.23 17.85 19.64
CA GLY A 167 -13.90 17.92 21.07
C GLY A 167 -13.52 16.58 21.72
N LYS A 168 -13.33 15.51 20.94
CA LYS A 168 -12.88 14.20 21.44
C LYS A 168 -11.36 14.14 21.46
N GLY A 169 -10.81 13.62 22.55
CA GLY A 169 -9.38 13.38 22.71
C GLY A 169 -8.88 12.26 21.78
N LEU A 170 -7.74 12.48 21.11
CA LEU A 170 -7.08 11.45 20.30
C LEU A 170 -6.51 10.34 21.20
N LYS A 171 -6.67 9.07 20.82
CA LYS A 171 -6.17 7.91 21.55
C LYS A 171 -5.10 7.17 20.75
N CYS A 172 -4.09 6.66 21.44
CA CYS A 172 -3.10 5.78 20.82
C CYS A 172 -3.74 4.43 20.47
N LYS A 173 -3.59 3.97 19.23
CA LYS A 173 -4.12 2.68 18.76
C LYS A 173 -3.48 1.46 19.46
N ARG A 174 -2.28 1.62 20.02
CA ARG A 174 -1.55 0.54 20.71
C ARG A 174 -1.90 0.42 22.20
N CYS A 175 -1.75 1.49 22.97
CA CYS A 175 -1.99 1.45 24.42
C CYS A 175 -3.41 1.88 24.82
N LEU A 176 -4.19 2.42 23.88
CA LEU A 176 -5.57 2.91 24.06
C LEU A 176 -5.71 4.13 24.99
N GLU A 177 -4.59 4.65 25.50
CA GLU A 177 -4.54 5.87 26.29
C GLU A 177 -4.59 7.14 25.42
N LEU A 178 -5.00 8.26 26.03
CA LEU A 178 -5.01 9.55 25.36
C LEU A 178 -3.59 9.96 24.94
N ILE A 179 -3.48 10.58 23.77
CA ILE A 179 -2.23 11.16 23.31
C ILE A 179 -1.84 12.31 24.22
N SER A 180 -0.59 12.30 24.69
CA SER A 180 -0.02 13.28 25.63
C SER A 180 1.43 13.60 25.23
N GLY A 181 1.60 14.29 24.11
CA GLY A 181 2.91 14.69 23.58
C GLY A 181 3.14 14.24 22.13
N PRO A 182 4.41 14.04 21.72
CA PRO A 182 4.76 13.67 20.35
C PRO A 182 4.09 12.38 19.90
N MET A 183 3.58 12.39 18.68
CA MET A 183 2.81 11.28 18.13
C MET A 183 3.20 10.96 16.70
N TYR A 184 3.02 9.69 16.32
CA TYR A 184 3.00 9.27 14.93
C TYR A 184 1.56 9.18 14.46
N GLN A 185 1.26 9.79 13.32
CA GLN A 185 -0.06 9.74 12.71
C GLN A 185 0.06 9.34 11.24
N CYS A 186 -0.84 8.45 10.84
CA CYS A 186 -1.05 8.12 9.44
C CYS A 186 -1.69 9.31 8.71
N MET A 187 -1.06 9.76 7.62
CA MET A 187 -1.54 10.91 6.84
C MET A 187 -2.80 10.61 6.03
N GLU A 188 -3.05 9.34 5.78
CA GLU A 188 -4.08 8.86 4.85
C GLU A 188 -5.23 8.15 5.61
N CYS A 189 -5.02 7.82 6.88
CA CYS A 189 -6.02 7.19 7.75
C CYS A 189 -6.08 7.94 9.09
N ASN A 190 -7.24 8.52 9.41
CA ASN A 190 -7.45 9.17 10.71
C ASN A 190 -7.54 8.19 11.91
N GLU A 191 -7.36 6.89 11.68
CA GLU A 191 -7.52 5.82 12.68
C GLU A 191 -6.19 5.40 13.34
N TYR A 192 -5.05 5.59 12.66
CA TYR A 192 -3.76 5.07 13.11
C TYR A 192 -2.91 6.19 13.70
N ILE A 193 -3.10 6.39 14.99
CA ILE A 193 -2.38 7.37 15.80
C ILE A 193 -1.67 6.62 16.93
N PHE A 194 -0.40 6.93 17.15
CA PHE A 194 0.43 6.29 18.17
C PHE A 194 1.20 7.33 18.96
N HIS A 195 1.36 7.14 20.28
CA HIS A 195 2.45 7.84 20.98
C HIS A 195 3.76 7.51 20.29
N LYS A 196 4.70 8.47 20.24
CA LYS A 196 6.06 8.23 19.71
C LYS A 196 6.67 6.96 20.30
N SER A 197 6.63 6.82 21.63
CA SER A 197 7.12 5.65 22.35
C SER A 197 6.38 4.36 21.99
N CYS A 198 5.07 4.42 21.75
CA CYS A 198 4.29 3.25 21.35
C CYS A 198 4.58 2.80 19.92
N ALA A 199 4.94 3.70 19.00
CA ALA A 199 5.32 3.30 17.64
C ALA A 199 6.75 2.73 17.60
N GLU A 200 7.65 3.28 18.42
CA GLU A 200 9.06 2.89 18.50
C GLU A 200 9.31 1.67 19.41
N ASP A 201 8.31 1.21 20.18
CA ASP A 201 8.40 0.03 21.03
C ASP A 201 8.25 -1.27 20.22
N PRO A 202 9.07 -2.31 20.43
CA PRO A 202 10.28 -2.35 21.27
C PRO A 202 11.43 -1.52 20.70
N CYS A 203 11.97 -0.60 21.50
CA CYS A 203 13.01 0.33 21.06
C CYS A 203 14.44 -0.23 21.16
N ASP A 204 14.67 -1.27 21.98
CA ASP A 204 15.96 -1.95 22.07
C ASP A 204 16.10 -3.01 20.98
N LEU A 205 16.74 -2.61 19.88
CA LEU A 205 16.96 -3.49 18.73
C LEU A 205 17.84 -4.72 19.03
N LYS A 206 18.64 -4.71 20.11
CA LYS A 206 19.41 -5.90 20.53
C LYS A 206 18.48 -6.96 21.12
N LEU A 207 17.51 -6.54 21.94
CA LEU A 207 16.48 -7.43 22.47
C LEU A 207 15.55 -7.92 21.37
N VAL A 208 15.15 -7.04 20.44
CA VAL A 208 14.41 -7.44 19.23
C VAL A 208 15.21 -8.47 18.45
N ARG A 209 16.52 -8.29 18.30
CA ARG A 209 17.38 -9.26 17.64
C ARG A 209 17.37 -10.64 18.32
N GLN A 210 17.18 -10.72 19.63
CA GLN A 210 17.16 -12.01 20.32
C GLN A 210 15.78 -12.68 20.27
N SER A 211 14.71 -11.89 20.29
CA SER A 211 13.32 -12.38 20.37
C SER A 211 12.58 -12.44 19.04
N CYS A 212 13.07 -11.77 18.00
CA CYS A 212 12.41 -11.70 16.70
C CYS A 212 12.40 -13.08 16.02
N PRO A 213 11.21 -13.59 15.64
CA PRO A 213 11.07 -14.85 14.93
C PRO A 213 11.98 -14.93 13.70
N LYS A 214 12.71 -16.05 13.55
CA LYS A 214 13.76 -16.20 12.51
C LYS A 214 13.22 -15.94 11.09
N ASN A 215 12.00 -16.36 10.82
CA ASN A 215 11.30 -16.16 9.56
C ASN A 215 11.10 -14.68 9.18
N LEU A 216 10.90 -13.78 10.17
CA LEU A 216 10.75 -12.35 9.87
C LEU A 216 12.07 -11.70 9.43
N ARG A 217 13.21 -12.38 9.67
CA ARG A 217 14.57 -11.85 9.45
C ARG A 217 15.21 -12.40 8.18
N ALA A 218 14.65 -13.49 7.64
CA ALA A 218 15.16 -14.14 6.45
C ALA A 218 14.99 -13.23 5.22
N SER A 219 16.07 -13.08 4.45
CA SER A 219 16.08 -12.31 3.20
C SER A 219 15.77 -13.15 1.96
N LYS A 220 15.79 -14.49 2.05
CA LYS A 220 15.56 -15.42 0.93
C LYS A 220 14.27 -16.22 1.14
N GLU A 221 13.60 -16.53 0.00
CA GLU A 221 12.34 -17.26 -0.28
C GLU A 221 11.44 -17.71 0.88
N PRO A 222 10.11 -17.54 0.73
CA PRO A 222 9.26 -17.01 1.78
C PRO A 222 9.15 -18.00 2.93
N PRO A 223 9.61 -17.66 4.13
CA PRO A 223 8.97 -18.26 5.26
C PRO A 223 7.60 -17.58 5.37
N GLY A 224 6.53 -18.34 5.56
CA GLY A 224 5.26 -17.75 5.94
C GLY A 224 5.44 -16.85 7.16
N TYR A 225 4.44 -16.02 7.47
CA TYR A 225 4.36 -15.42 8.79
C TYR A 225 4.11 -16.53 9.82
N GLU A 226 5.16 -17.24 10.24
CA GLU A 226 5.18 -18.15 11.38
C GLU A 226 5.13 -17.32 12.66
N LEU A 227 3.95 -16.73 12.89
CA LEU A 227 3.63 -16.00 14.10
C LEU A 227 3.16 -17.02 15.14
N PRO A 228 3.69 -16.99 16.38
CA PRO A 228 3.31 -17.97 17.41
C PRO A 228 1.78 -18.00 17.60
N PRO A 229 1.11 -19.16 17.50
CA PRO A 229 -0.34 -19.27 17.55
C PRO A 229 -0.99 -18.58 18.74
N GLU A 230 -0.34 -18.64 19.91
CA GLU A 230 -0.80 -18.00 21.14
C GLU A 230 -0.76 -16.47 21.11
N LYS A 231 0.01 -15.90 20.18
CA LYS A 231 0.11 -14.45 19.95
C LYS A 231 -0.70 -13.97 18.75
N GLN A 232 -1.30 -14.86 17.96
CA GLN A 232 -2.07 -14.47 16.77
C GLN A 232 -3.34 -13.71 17.15
N LYS A 233 -3.55 -12.56 16.50
CA LYS A 233 -4.67 -11.65 16.75
C LYS A 233 -5.46 -11.43 15.48
N LYS A 234 -6.78 -11.60 15.59
CA LYS A 234 -7.71 -11.28 14.49
C LYS A 234 -7.89 -9.78 14.42
N CYS A 235 -7.87 -9.21 13.22
CA CYS A 235 -8.26 -7.81 13.05
C CYS A 235 -9.75 -7.61 13.34
N GLU A 236 -10.15 -6.36 13.57
CA GLU A 236 -11.55 -6.00 13.86
C GLU A 236 -12.50 -6.53 12.76
N THR A 237 -12.10 -6.41 11.49
CA THR A 237 -12.89 -6.92 10.35
C THR A 237 -13.02 -8.45 10.36
N CYS A 238 -11.96 -9.19 10.67
CA CYS A 238 -12.03 -10.65 10.77
C CYS A 238 -12.84 -11.10 11.98
N GLU A 239 -12.72 -10.39 13.10
CA GLU A 239 -13.54 -10.62 14.29
C GLU A 239 -15.04 -10.43 13.99
N LEU A 240 -15.42 -9.30 13.38
CA LEU A 240 -16.81 -9.00 13.00
C LEU A 240 -17.39 -10.03 12.05
N ASN A 241 -16.60 -10.50 11.08
CA ASN A 241 -17.02 -11.50 10.10
C ASN A 241 -16.89 -12.94 10.59
N LYS A 242 -16.55 -13.17 11.87
CA LYS A 242 -16.32 -14.50 12.46
C LYS A 242 -15.32 -15.35 11.66
N LYS A 243 -14.34 -14.71 11.04
CA LYS A 243 -13.22 -15.39 10.35
C LYS A 243 -12.10 -15.67 11.33
N ASP A 244 -11.41 -16.78 11.12
CA ASP A 244 -10.19 -17.07 11.86
C ASP A 244 -9.05 -16.12 11.50
N PHE A 245 -8.00 -16.12 12.33
CA PHE A 245 -6.76 -15.46 11.97
C PHE A 245 -6.26 -15.98 10.62
N SER A 246 -5.70 -15.09 9.81
CA SER A 246 -5.17 -15.45 8.50
C SER A 246 -3.89 -14.67 8.21
N VAL A 247 -2.83 -15.39 7.83
CA VAL A 247 -1.59 -14.79 7.31
C VAL A 247 -1.79 -14.11 5.95
N SER A 248 -2.90 -14.45 5.26
CA SER A 248 -3.34 -13.77 4.04
C SER A 248 -4.07 -12.44 4.34
N CYS A 249 -4.42 -12.19 5.61
CA CYS A 249 -5.04 -10.95 6.04
C CYS A 249 -4.00 -10.00 6.62
N ARG A 250 -3.81 -8.86 5.93
CA ARG A 250 -2.84 -7.83 6.31
C ARG A 250 -3.09 -7.24 7.71
N ASP A 251 -4.33 -6.96 8.05
CA ASP A 251 -4.63 -6.38 9.37
C ASP A 251 -4.42 -7.39 10.50
N CYS A 252 -4.63 -8.69 10.24
CA CYS A 252 -4.33 -9.74 11.21
C CYS A 252 -2.83 -9.80 11.49
N ILE A 253 -1.97 -9.80 10.46
CA ILE A 253 -0.51 -9.80 10.65
C ILE A 253 -0.05 -8.51 11.34
N PHE A 254 -0.61 -7.34 10.97
CA PHE A 254 -0.25 -6.06 11.57
C PHE A 254 -0.67 -5.97 13.05
N LYS A 255 -1.93 -6.32 13.37
CA LYS A 255 -2.43 -6.34 14.76
C LYS A 255 -1.66 -7.33 15.61
N THR A 256 -1.33 -8.50 15.06
CA THR A 256 -0.49 -9.50 15.72
C THR A 256 0.91 -8.94 16.03
N ASN A 257 1.53 -8.22 15.09
CA ASN A 257 2.80 -7.55 15.35
C ASN A 257 2.70 -6.47 16.44
N MET A 258 1.70 -5.61 16.33
CA MET A 258 1.46 -4.50 17.25
C MET A 258 1.24 -4.98 18.69
N GLU A 259 0.39 -5.99 18.90
CA GLU A 259 0.12 -6.55 20.24
C GLU A 259 1.27 -7.44 20.72
N GLY A 260 1.84 -8.25 19.83
CA GLY A 260 2.91 -9.20 20.15
C GLY A 260 4.28 -8.56 20.39
N LYS A 261 4.43 -7.28 20.00
CA LYS A 261 5.66 -6.49 20.11
C LYS A 261 6.87 -7.16 19.44
N PHE A 262 6.67 -7.84 18.30
CA PHE A 262 7.78 -8.54 17.62
C PHE A 262 8.75 -7.56 16.96
N LEU A 263 8.21 -6.53 16.32
CA LEU A 263 8.96 -5.50 15.60
C LEU A 263 8.35 -4.12 15.89
N PRO A 264 9.17 -3.09 16.13
CA PRO A 264 8.67 -1.73 16.27
C PRO A 264 8.07 -1.25 14.95
N LEU A 265 7.02 -0.43 15.03
CA LEU A 265 6.34 0.12 13.85
C LEU A 265 7.20 1.19 13.16
N ILE A 266 8.00 1.91 13.94
CA ILE A 266 8.91 2.96 13.47
C ILE A 266 10.31 2.76 14.06
N ILE A 267 11.34 2.93 13.24
CA ILE A 267 12.73 2.91 13.67
C ILE A 267 13.46 4.14 13.11
N ASN A 268 14.23 4.81 13.96
CA ASN A 268 15.23 5.79 13.53
C ASN A 268 16.57 5.06 13.41
N HIS A 269 16.95 4.68 12.18
CA HIS A 269 18.12 3.85 11.92
C HIS A 269 19.32 4.72 11.52
N GLY A 270 20.52 4.45 12.05
CA GLY A 270 21.71 5.28 11.80
C GLY A 270 22.15 5.39 10.34
N SER A 271 21.67 4.51 9.47
CA SER A 271 21.95 4.55 8.02
C SER A 271 21.11 5.55 7.23
N HIS A 272 20.09 6.17 7.85
CA HIS A 272 19.15 7.02 7.13
C HIS A 272 18.58 8.12 8.03
N SER A 273 18.43 9.34 7.51
CA SER A 273 18.00 10.50 8.30
C SER A 273 16.51 10.49 8.66
N HIS A 274 15.67 9.84 7.84
CA HIS A 274 14.23 9.78 8.06
C HIS A 274 13.82 8.50 8.82
N PRO A 275 12.73 8.54 9.61
CA PRO A 275 12.19 7.36 10.25
C PRO A 275 11.76 6.29 9.22
N LEU A 276 12.12 5.04 9.50
CA LEU A 276 11.72 3.89 8.69
C LEU A 276 10.45 3.27 9.26
N ASN A 277 9.47 3.04 8.40
CA ASN A 277 8.18 2.45 8.71
C ASN A 277 8.20 0.96 8.46
N LEU A 278 7.68 0.18 9.41
CA LEU A 278 7.46 -1.25 9.22
C LEU A 278 6.35 -1.46 8.18
N LEU A 279 6.68 -2.18 7.12
CA LEU A 279 5.75 -2.62 6.09
C LEU A 279 5.64 -4.15 6.15
N MET A 280 4.42 -4.67 6.36
CA MET A 280 4.12 -6.11 6.37
C MET A 280 3.00 -6.42 5.37
N MET A 281 3.33 -7.24 4.37
CA MET A 281 2.46 -7.64 3.27
C MET A 281 2.21 -9.14 3.32
N PRO A 282 0.95 -9.59 3.20
CA PRO A 282 0.67 -11.02 3.06
C PRO A 282 1.51 -11.64 1.94
N PRO A 283 2.07 -12.86 2.11
CA PRO A 283 2.95 -13.46 1.12
C PRO A 283 2.35 -13.57 -0.29
N SER A 284 1.02 -13.67 -0.37
CA SER A 284 0.26 -13.70 -1.63
C SER A 284 0.37 -12.43 -2.47
N TYR A 285 0.81 -11.30 -1.91
CA TYR A 285 0.97 -10.04 -2.65
C TYR A 285 2.26 -9.99 -3.48
N ASP A 286 3.18 -10.95 -3.32
CA ASP A 286 4.50 -11.00 -4.00
C ASP A 286 5.26 -9.65 -3.98
N TYR A 287 5.09 -8.87 -2.90
CA TYR A 287 5.76 -7.59 -2.72
C TYR A 287 7.27 -7.81 -2.65
N LYS A 288 8.01 -7.17 -3.55
CA LYS A 288 9.47 -7.23 -3.65
C LYS A 288 10.07 -5.84 -3.48
N PHE A 289 11.26 -5.79 -2.89
CA PHE A 289 12.03 -4.57 -2.75
C PHE A 289 13.53 -4.89 -2.78
N GLU A 290 14.35 -3.92 -3.19
CA GLU A 290 15.80 -4.02 -3.03
C GLU A 290 16.21 -3.45 -1.68
N CYS A 291 17.06 -4.17 -0.95
CA CYS A 291 17.57 -3.70 0.33
C CYS A 291 18.78 -2.79 0.14
N CYS A 292 18.68 -1.53 0.57
CA CYS A 292 19.76 -0.55 0.49
C CYS A 292 21.00 -0.91 1.34
N GLY A 293 20.88 -1.89 2.24
CA GLY A 293 21.99 -2.33 3.07
C GLY A 293 22.83 -3.44 2.45
N CYS A 294 22.18 -4.54 2.05
CA CYS A 294 22.89 -5.70 1.50
C CYS A 294 22.82 -5.80 -0.02
N GLY A 295 22.03 -4.95 -0.71
CA GLY A 295 21.81 -4.99 -2.16
C GLY A 295 21.03 -6.22 -2.66
N GLU A 296 20.53 -7.07 -1.75
CA GLU A 296 19.75 -8.26 -2.11
C GLU A 296 18.25 -7.94 -2.14
N LEU A 297 17.50 -8.67 -2.98
CA LEU A 297 16.05 -8.56 -3.03
C LEU A 297 15.40 -9.14 -1.76
N GLY A 298 14.46 -8.41 -1.19
CA GLY A 298 13.57 -8.84 -0.11
C GLY A 298 12.15 -9.05 -0.58
N LYS A 299 11.36 -9.77 0.23
CA LYS A 299 9.94 -10.03 -0.02
C LYS A 299 9.10 -9.78 1.23
N SER A 300 7.87 -9.32 1.03
CA SER A 300 6.76 -9.27 2.01
C SER A 300 6.93 -8.36 3.24
N ILE A 301 8.12 -8.25 3.84
CA ILE A 301 8.37 -7.47 5.04
C ILE A 301 9.62 -6.59 4.88
N SER A 302 9.48 -5.30 5.17
CA SER A 302 10.56 -4.33 5.09
C SER A 302 10.43 -3.22 6.12
N TYR A 303 11.53 -2.50 6.32
CA TYR A 303 11.51 -1.15 6.89
C TYR A 303 11.72 -0.15 5.76
N ARG A 304 10.77 0.76 5.56
CA ARG A 304 10.71 1.67 4.41
C ARG A 304 10.65 3.13 4.83
N CYS A 305 11.48 3.96 4.22
CA CYS A 305 11.26 5.40 4.13
C CYS A 305 10.44 5.69 2.88
N TYR A 306 9.27 6.32 3.05
CA TYR A 306 8.40 6.67 1.91
C TYR A 306 8.95 7.85 1.11
N ASP A 307 9.60 8.81 1.78
CA ASP A 307 10.12 10.03 1.14
C ASP A 307 11.33 9.74 0.23
N CYS A 308 12.18 8.79 0.63
CA CYS A 308 13.43 8.49 -0.07
C CYS A 308 13.40 7.16 -0.84
N ASN A 309 12.30 6.41 -0.80
CA ASN A 309 12.23 5.03 -1.30
C ASN A 309 13.39 4.14 -0.78
N PHE A 310 13.80 4.38 0.46
CA PHE A 310 14.89 3.64 1.11
C PHE A 310 14.30 2.43 1.85
N ASN A 311 14.73 1.22 1.49
CA ASN A 311 14.15 -0.01 2.01
C ASN A 311 15.24 -0.90 2.63
N LEU A 312 14.95 -1.50 3.78
CA LEU A 312 15.83 -2.45 4.45
C LEU A 312 15.09 -3.74 4.79
N HIS A 313 15.79 -4.87 4.70
CA HIS A 313 15.34 -6.10 5.35
C HIS A 313 15.30 -5.90 6.87
N VAL A 314 14.39 -6.61 7.55
CA VAL A 314 14.39 -6.71 9.01
C VAL A 314 15.73 -7.22 9.53
N GLY A 315 16.33 -8.21 8.85
CA GLY A 315 17.66 -8.72 9.19
C GLY A 315 18.76 -7.64 9.13
N CYS A 316 18.72 -6.77 8.11
CA CYS A 316 19.68 -5.68 7.93
C CYS A 316 19.52 -4.58 8.98
N VAL A 317 18.27 -4.23 9.33
CA VAL A 317 17.99 -3.27 10.43
C VAL A 317 18.49 -3.78 11.78
N LEU A 318 18.45 -5.10 11.99
CA LEU A 318 18.87 -5.74 13.24
C LEU A 318 20.36 -6.13 13.25
N LEU A 319 21.15 -5.70 12.26
CA LEU A 319 22.60 -5.88 12.31
C LEU A 319 23.18 -5.11 13.50
N GLU A 320 24.18 -5.71 14.14
CA GLU A 320 24.88 -5.03 15.21
C GLU A 320 25.81 -3.98 14.60
N HIS A 321 25.83 -2.78 15.16
CA HIS A 321 26.75 -1.74 14.70
C HIS A 321 28.22 -2.15 14.82
N THR A 322 28.54 -3.08 15.72
CA THR A 322 29.88 -3.64 15.85
C THR A 322 29.83 -5.17 15.82
N ALA A 323 30.68 -5.79 15.02
CA ALA A 323 30.85 -7.24 14.96
C ALA A 323 32.22 -7.66 15.49
N LYS A 324 32.25 -8.79 16.20
CA LYS A 324 33.49 -9.50 16.53
C LYS A 324 33.62 -10.69 15.57
N SER A 325 34.74 -10.78 14.87
CA SER A 325 35.06 -11.92 14.02
C SER A 325 35.95 -12.90 14.79
N ILE A 326 35.84 -14.20 14.51
CA ILE A 326 36.85 -15.18 14.99
C ILE A 326 38.15 -15.09 14.17
N ARG A 327 38.07 -14.49 12.99
CA ARG A 327 39.18 -14.35 12.04
C ARG A 327 39.91 -13.01 12.19
N HIS A 328 39.46 -12.17 13.10
CA HIS A 328 40.04 -10.84 13.34
C HIS A 328 39.78 -10.36 14.77
N ASP A 329 40.85 -9.96 15.47
CA ASP A 329 40.81 -9.66 16.90
C ASP A 329 40.11 -8.34 17.25
N HIS A 330 40.22 -7.33 16.39
CA HIS A 330 39.55 -6.05 16.61
C HIS A 330 38.07 -6.11 16.25
N LYS A 331 37.27 -5.27 16.93
CA LYS A 331 35.87 -5.07 16.57
C LYS A 331 35.80 -4.34 15.23
N LEU A 332 34.99 -4.86 14.32
CA LEU A 332 34.65 -4.17 13.09
C LEU A 332 33.37 -3.36 13.30
N THR A 333 33.31 -2.17 12.71
CA THR A 333 32.16 -1.26 12.75
C THR A 333 31.41 -1.33 11.44
N LEU A 334 30.08 -1.37 11.49
CA LEU A 334 29.23 -1.38 10.32
C LEU A 334 29.25 0.00 9.67
N VAL A 335 29.59 0.05 8.38
CA VAL A 335 29.63 1.28 7.58
C VAL A 335 28.46 1.28 6.61
N TYR A 336 27.71 2.39 6.61
CA TYR A 336 26.53 2.59 5.76
C TYR A 336 26.84 3.38 4.48
N ASP A 337 27.73 4.36 4.59
CA ASP A 337 28.19 5.18 3.47
C ASP A 337 29.57 4.70 3.01
N SER A 338 29.55 3.92 1.94
CA SER A 338 30.73 3.34 1.32
C SER A 338 31.42 4.27 0.32
N LEU A 339 30.81 5.42 0.03
CA LEU A 339 31.34 6.38 -0.94
C LEU A 339 32.19 7.47 -0.28
N GLU A 340 32.35 7.44 1.05
CA GLU A 340 33.35 8.25 1.72
C GLU A 340 34.76 7.94 1.16
N VAL A 341 35.53 8.99 0.91
CA VAL A 341 36.87 8.90 0.30
C VAL A 341 37.79 7.93 1.04
N THR A 342 37.59 7.78 2.35
CA THR A 342 38.32 6.86 3.24
C THR A 342 38.16 5.39 2.90
N TYR A 343 37.16 5.00 2.09
CA TYR A 343 36.87 3.60 1.79
C TYR A 343 37.02 3.23 0.30
N TRP A 344 37.40 4.17 -0.56
CA TRP A 344 37.46 3.97 -2.01
C TRP A 344 38.43 2.85 -2.43
N ASP A 345 39.50 2.63 -1.66
CA ASP A 345 40.47 1.57 -1.88
C ASP A 345 40.10 0.24 -1.20
N LYS A 346 39.04 0.24 -0.36
CA LYS A 346 38.59 -0.93 0.43
C LYS A 346 37.48 -1.71 -0.28
N ASN A 347 37.75 -2.04 -1.54
CA ASN A 347 36.81 -2.74 -2.43
C ASN A 347 36.89 -4.26 -2.32
N SER A 348 37.77 -4.82 -1.51
CA SER A 348 37.87 -6.26 -1.31
C SER A 348 37.52 -6.64 0.13
N CYS A 349 36.92 -7.82 0.29
CA CYS A 349 36.67 -8.41 1.59
C CYS A 349 37.89 -9.21 2.03
N GLU A 350 38.45 -8.86 3.19
CA GLU A 350 39.62 -9.53 3.80
C GLU A 350 39.37 -11.02 4.08
N PHE A 351 38.11 -11.41 4.31
CA PHE A 351 37.79 -12.76 4.74
C PHE A 351 37.53 -13.72 3.58
N CYS A 352 37.01 -13.27 2.44
CA CYS A 352 36.73 -14.13 1.30
C CYS A 352 37.56 -13.80 0.06
N ASN A 353 38.36 -12.71 0.09
CA ASN A 353 39.16 -12.20 -1.01
C ASN A 353 38.37 -11.84 -2.28
N ASN A 354 37.04 -11.76 -2.19
CA ASN A 354 36.20 -11.30 -3.29
C ASN A 354 35.94 -9.79 -3.19
N GLU A 355 35.63 -9.18 -4.33
CA GLU A 355 35.22 -7.78 -4.40
C GLU A 355 33.93 -7.55 -3.60
N ARG A 356 33.87 -6.40 -2.94
CA ARG A 356 32.66 -5.83 -2.39
C ARG A 356 32.03 -4.95 -3.45
N LYS A 357 30.71 -4.92 -3.46
CA LYS A 357 30.01 -3.91 -4.22
C LYS A 357 30.09 -2.57 -3.47
N PRO A 358 30.47 -1.47 -4.14
CA PRO A 358 30.55 -0.16 -3.51
C PRO A 358 29.25 0.18 -2.78
N GLU A 359 28.10 0.05 -3.40
CA GLU A 359 26.78 0.40 -2.85
C GLU A 359 26.29 -0.44 -1.65
N GLN A 360 27.01 -1.51 -1.27
CA GLN A 360 26.62 -2.37 -0.16
C GLN A 360 27.34 -2.01 1.14
N TRP A 361 26.61 -2.10 2.26
CA TRP A 361 27.16 -1.99 3.60
C TRP A 361 28.19 -3.08 3.88
N PHE A 362 29.13 -2.76 4.75
CA PHE A 362 30.24 -3.63 5.11
C PHE A 362 30.72 -3.35 6.51
N TYR A 363 31.48 -4.28 7.07
CA TYR A 363 32.18 -4.08 8.32
C TYR A 363 33.60 -3.60 8.06
N TYR A 364 34.03 -2.60 8.81
CA TYR A 364 35.35 -1.99 8.70
C TYR A 364 36.06 -1.96 10.05
N CYS A 365 37.33 -2.33 10.05
CA CYS A 365 38.21 -2.14 11.21
C CYS A 365 39.13 -0.98 10.93
N SER A 366 39.01 0.12 11.68
CA SER A 366 39.91 1.27 11.54
C SER A 366 41.33 1.00 12.04
N THR A 367 41.51 0.07 12.98
CA THR A 367 42.85 -0.26 13.51
C THR A 367 43.73 -1.01 12.50
N CYS A 368 43.12 -1.87 11.69
CA CYS A 368 43.83 -2.68 10.71
C CYS A 368 43.52 -2.28 9.26
N GLU A 369 42.65 -1.29 9.08
CA GLU A 369 42.16 -0.80 7.79
C GLU A 369 41.56 -1.87 6.86
N ILE A 370 40.98 -2.92 7.43
CA ILE A 370 40.37 -4.01 6.67
C ILE A 370 38.87 -3.83 6.52
N ALA A 371 38.35 -4.24 5.36
CA ALA A 371 36.92 -4.31 5.08
C ALA A 371 36.46 -5.76 4.94
N ALA A 372 35.21 -6.03 5.32
CA ALA A 372 34.61 -7.35 5.22
C ALA A 372 33.13 -7.25 4.84
N HIS A 373 32.64 -8.15 4.00
CA HIS A 373 31.20 -8.28 3.74
C HIS A 373 30.45 -8.54 5.06
N ILE A 374 29.20 -8.05 5.16
CA ILE A 374 28.33 -8.30 6.32
C ILE A 374 28.29 -9.79 6.69
N GLY A 375 28.11 -10.66 5.68
CA GLY A 375 28.02 -12.11 5.87
C GLY A 375 29.33 -12.80 6.24
N CYS A 376 30.49 -12.17 6.00
CA CYS A 376 31.78 -12.78 6.28
C CYS A 376 32.27 -12.58 7.72
N CYS A 377 31.68 -11.62 8.45
CA CYS A 377 32.00 -11.38 9.87
C CYS A 377 31.31 -12.37 10.81
N ALA A 378 30.24 -13.04 10.36
CA ALA A 378 29.55 -14.07 11.12
C ALA A 378 30.16 -15.44 10.79
N ALA A 379 30.87 -16.05 11.74
CA ALA A 379 31.26 -17.45 11.64
C ALA A 379 30.04 -18.34 11.97
N ASP A 380 29.71 -19.25 11.05
CA ASP A 380 28.73 -20.35 11.11
C ASP A 380 27.26 -20.04 11.45
N GLN A 381 26.41 -20.11 10.40
CA GLN A 381 25.21 -20.96 10.42
C GLN A 381 25.05 -21.65 9.06
N SER A 382 26.02 -22.49 8.69
CA SER A 382 25.72 -23.64 7.82
C SER A 382 25.14 -24.74 8.71
N GLN A 383 23.80 -24.83 8.75
CA GLN A 383 23.03 -26.07 8.78
C GLN A 383 21.55 -25.78 8.58
#